data_AF-A0A250F7B6-F1
#
_entry.id   AF-A0A250F7B6-F1
#
_cell.length_a   1.000
_cell.length_b   1.000
_cell.length_c   1.000
_cell.angle_alpha   90.00
_cell.angle_beta   90.00
_cell.angle_gamma   90.00
#
_symmetry.space_group_name_H-M   'P 1'
#
loop_
_entity.id
_entity.type
_entity.pdbx_description
1 polymer ?
#
loop_
_entity_poly.entity_id
_entity_poly.type
_entity_poly.pdbx_seq_one_letter_code
_entity_poly.pdbx_strand_id
1 'polypeptide(L)'
;MSRKILLLGLLIGFCLVACNDGDLEVETISFDNSDVLSCSSNDTAVSFLFKYSQKQALILKLPANVLENKEKTVSGTIPDSYKLYYRTFDQAPTTSYFCADFPPASPIVTTQIEATGGTVSITTRAIYDENTHTLLRYDHLIRINDLVLINRQGNKVVDSNFIFGTYQTRK
;
A
#
# COMPACT_ATOMS: atom_id res chain seq x y z
N MET A 1 35.18 70.20 -16.39
CA MET A 1 34.23 69.58 -17.35
C MET A 1 33.81 68.22 -16.80
N SER A 2 32.50 67.98 -16.74
CA SER A 2 31.87 66.76 -16.22
C SER A 2 32.43 65.48 -16.87
N ARG A 3 32.47 64.32 -16.22
CA ARG A 3 31.25 63.54 -15.95
C ARG A 3 31.54 62.39 -14.97
N LYS A 4 30.63 62.27 -14.01
CA LYS A 4 30.45 61.19 -13.04
C LYS A 4 30.36 59.84 -13.76
N ILE A 5 31.08 58.81 -13.31
CA ILE A 5 30.57 57.43 -13.41
C ILE A 5 30.76 56.77 -12.05
N LEU A 6 29.59 56.47 -11.50
CA LEU A 6 29.29 55.96 -10.17
C LEU A 6 29.76 54.50 -10.04
N LEU A 7 30.30 54.20 -8.86
CA LEU A 7 30.31 52.90 -8.18
C LEU A 7 29.27 51.90 -8.72
N LEU A 8 29.73 50.85 -9.41
CA LEU A 8 28.95 49.63 -9.58
C LEU A 8 29.64 48.52 -8.79
N GLY A 9 29.27 48.46 -7.51
CA GLY A 9 29.74 47.47 -6.56
C GLY A 9 29.33 46.06 -6.95
N LEU A 10 30.30 45.15 -6.84
CA LEU A 10 30.19 43.92 -6.07
C LEU A 10 28.75 43.44 -5.81
N LEU A 11 28.16 42.73 -6.79
CA LEU A 11 27.04 41.83 -6.54
C LEU A 11 26.95 40.73 -7.62
N ILE A 12 28.09 40.15 -7.98
CA ILE A 12 28.15 38.91 -8.76
C ILE A 12 28.56 37.81 -7.79
N GLY A 13 27.61 37.44 -6.95
CA GLY A 13 27.73 36.37 -5.98
C GLY A 13 26.34 35.98 -5.55
N PHE A 14 26.04 34.70 -5.65
CA PHE A 14 24.88 34.04 -5.06
C PHE A 14 23.53 34.03 -5.80
N CYS A 15 23.52 33.94 -7.13
CA CYS A 15 22.33 33.46 -7.86
C CYS A 15 22.51 32.10 -8.55
N LEU A 16 23.50 31.30 -8.15
CA LEU A 16 23.41 29.85 -8.30
C LEU A 16 22.67 29.26 -7.10
N VAL A 17 21.47 29.80 -6.82
CA VAL A 17 20.45 28.99 -6.16
C VAL A 17 20.13 27.90 -7.17
N ALA A 18 20.77 26.75 -6.98
CA ALA A 18 20.27 25.49 -7.47
C ALA A 18 18.82 25.42 -6.98
N CYS A 19 17.87 25.80 -7.83
CA CYS A 19 16.60 25.11 -7.87
C CYS A 19 16.94 23.69 -8.29
N ASN A 20 17.44 22.91 -7.31
CA ASN A 20 17.11 21.51 -7.26
C ASN A 20 15.62 21.52 -6.95
N ASP A 21 14.81 21.81 -7.97
CA ASP A 21 13.39 21.53 -7.96
C ASP A 21 13.37 20.02 -7.91
N GLY A 22 13.48 19.52 -6.69
CA GLY A 22 13.48 18.12 -6.34
C GLY A 22 12.12 17.66 -6.82
N ASP A 23 12.13 17.17 -8.05
CA ASP A 23 10.98 16.66 -8.75
C ASP A 23 10.23 15.83 -7.73
N LEU A 24 9.06 16.34 -7.35
CA LEU A 24 8.19 15.69 -6.42
C LEU A 24 7.64 14.51 -7.20
N GLU A 25 8.44 13.44 -7.28
CA GLU A 25 7.95 12.13 -7.67
C GLU A 25 6.85 11.80 -6.67
N VAL A 26 5.62 12.03 -7.09
CA VAL A 26 4.46 11.44 -6.45
C VAL A 26 4.69 9.95 -6.61
N GLU A 27 5.17 9.29 -5.56
CA GLU A 27 5.32 7.84 -5.53
C GLU A 27 3.93 7.24 -5.80
N THR A 28 3.65 6.92 -7.07
CA THR A 28 2.47 6.16 -7.44
C THR A 28 2.66 4.75 -6.94
N ILE A 29 1.84 4.38 -5.97
CA ILE A 29 1.82 3.04 -5.39
C ILE A 29 1.14 2.13 -6.41
N SER A 30 1.94 1.56 -7.31
CA SER A 30 1.48 0.58 -8.28
C SER A 30 1.97 -0.80 -7.91
N PHE A 31 1.04 -1.69 -7.60
CA PHE A 31 1.31 -3.12 -7.55
C PHE A 31 0.63 -3.73 -8.77
N ASP A 32 1.41 -4.02 -9.81
CA ASP A 32 0.94 -4.84 -10.95
C ASP A 32 0.26 -6.08 -10.38
N ASN A 33 -1.04 -6.26 -10.64
CA ASN A 33 -1.99 -7.21 -10.03
C ASN A 33 -1.35 -8.45 -9.37
N SER A 34 -0.75 -8.25 -8.20
CA SER A 34 -0.11 -9.33 -7.46
C SER A 34 -1.13 -9.98 -6.54
N ASP A 35 -1.03 -11.31 -6.45
CA ASP A 35 -1.88 -12.13 -5.60
C ASP A 35 -1.95 -11.57 -4.18
N VAL A 36 -3.14 -11.61 -3.59
CA VAL A 36 -3.31 -11.30 -2.17
C VAL A 36 -2.93 -12.54 -1.37
N LEU A 37 -1.91 -12.40 -0.52
CA LEU A 37 -1.30 -13.48 0.21
C LEU A 37 -1.64 -13.42 1.71
N SER A 38 -1.52 -14.58 2.34
CA SER A 38 -1.65 -14.79 3.78
C SER A 38 -0.69 -15.87 4.25
N CYS A 39 -0.42 -15.96 5.55
CA CYS A 39 0.42 -17.02 6.11
C CYS A 39 -0.31 -18.34 6.33
N SER A 40 -1.63 -18.30 6.45
CA SER A 40 -2.50 -19.47 6.46
C SER A 40 -3.31 -19.48 5.18
N SER A 41 -2.77 -20.11 4.13
CA SER A 41 -3.38 -20.08 2.80
C SER A 41 -4.81 -20.61 2.80
N ASN A 42 -5.71 -19.84 2.21
CA ASN A 42 -7.12 -20.18 2.00
C ASN A 42 -7.98 -20.29 3.27
N ASP A 43 -7.63 -19.57 4.34
CA ASP A 43 -8.33 -19.57 5.62
C ASP A 43 -8.99 -18.22 5.90
N THR A 44 -10.17 -18.25 6.51
CA THR A 44 -10.86 -17.05 7.01
C THR A 44 -10.26 -16.50 8.31
N ALA A 45 -9.53 -17.33 9.07
CA ALA A 45 -8.89 -16.97 10.34
C ALA A 45 -7.54 -16.25 10.19
N VAL A 46 -7.43 -15.34 9.22
CA VAL A 46 -6.23 -14.54 8.97
C VAL A 46 -6.35 -13.16 9.63
N SER A 47 -5.28 -12.73 10.31
CA SER A 47 -5.22 -11.42 10.99
C SER A 47 -4.68 -10.30 10.09
N PHE A 48 -4.01 -10.65 9.00
CA PHE A 48 -3.57 -9.72 7.98
C PHE A 48 -3.44 -10.40 6.62
N LEU A 49 -3.54 -9.58 5.59
CA LEU A 49 -3.25 -9.92 4.20
C LEU A 49 -2.10 -9.05 3.72
N PHE A 50 -1.33 -9.54 2.76
CA PHE A 50 -0.24 -8.77 2.19
C PHE A 50 -0.10 -9.03 0.70
N LYS A 51 0.50 -8.06 0.03
CA LYS A 51 0.99 -8.20 -1.34
C LYS A 51 2.32 -7.47 -1.44
N TYR A 52 3.22 -7.97 -2.28
CA TYR A 52 4.52 -7.34 -2.49
C TYR A 52 4.88 -7.36 -3.97
N SER A 53 5.69 -6.40 -4.38
CA SER A 53 6.25 -6.30 -5.73
C SER A 53 7.59 -5.60 -5.63
N GLN A 54 8.61 -6.15 -6.29
CA GLN A 54 9.98 -5.65 -6.22
C GLN A 54 10.40 -5.43 -4.76
N LYS A 55 10.76 -4.21 -4.36
CA LYS A 55 11.20 -3.84 -3.00
C LYS A 55 10.10 -3.19 -2.16
N GLN A 56 8.83 -3.40 -2.50
CA GLN A 56 7.70 -2.75 -1.85
C GLN A 56 6.65 -3.77 -1.40
N ALA A 57 5.91 -3.46 -0.34
CA ALA A 57 4.78 -4.27 0.12
C ALA A 57 3.67 -3.42 0.71
N LEU A 58 2.45 -3.92 0.57
CA LEU A 58 1.28 -3.48 1.32
C LEU A 58 0.85 -4.59 2.28
N ILE A 59 0.56 -4.21 3.52
CA ILE A 59 0.08 -5.10 4.57
C ILE A 59 -1.23 -4.53 5.12
N LEU A 60 -2.33 -5.25 4.91
CA LEU A 60 -3.65 -4.91 5.41
C LEU A 60 -3.97 -5.77 6.63
N LYS A 61 -4.00 -5.17 7.82
CA LYS A 61 -4.53 -5.80 9.04
C LYS A 61 -6.04 -5.78 9.02
N LEU A 62 -6.62 -6.92 9.39
CA LEU A 62 -8.05 -7.16 9.38
C LEU A 62 -8.60 -7.17 10.82
N PRO A 63 -9.84 -6.70 11.04
CA PRO A 63 -10.59 -7.05 12.25
C PRO A 63 -10.71 -8.58 12.39
N ALA A 64 -10.80 -9.05 13.63
CA ALA A 64 -11.06 -10.47 13.89
C ALA A 64 -12.37 -10.93 13.23
N ASN A 65 -12.35 -12.13 12.63
CA ASN A 65 -13.52 -12.79 12.03
C ASN A 65 -14.21 -11.99 10.91
N VAL A 66 -13.51 -11.04 10.25
CA VAL A 66 -14.13 -10.21 9.23
C VAL A 66 -14.43 -10.98 7.94
N LEU A 67 -13.56 -11.92 7.58
CA LEU A 67 -13.73 -12.83 6.45
C LEU A 67 -14.67 -13.97 6.84
N GLU A 68 -15.68 -14.21 6.02
CA GLU A 68 -16.55 -15.38 6.14
C GLU A 68 -16.78 -15.98 4.76
N ASN A 69 -16.79 -17.31 4.68
CA ASN A 69 -17.17 -18.10 3.52
C ASN A 69 -18.68 -18.06 3.27
N LYS A 70 -19.19 -16.84 3.07
CA LYS A 70 -20.60 -16.52 2.88
C LYS A 70 -20.71 -15.27 2.03
N GLU A 71 -21.62 -15.26 1.06
CA GLU A 71 -21.85 -14.09 0.23
C GLU A 71 -22.34 -12.92 1.09
N LYS A 72 -21.50 -11.90 1.20
CA LYS A 72 -21.75 -10.67 1.97
C LYS A 72 -20.81 -9.57 1.51
N THR A 73 -21.15 -8.34 1.87
CA THR A 73 -20.22 -7.22 1.84
C THR A 73 -20.04 -6.70 3.26
N VAL A 74 -18.80 -6.50 3.68
CA VAL A 74 -18.45 -5.87 4.95
C VAL A 74 -17.54 -4.68 4.68
N SER A 75 -17.60 -3.67 5.55
CA SER A 75 -16.81 -2.46 5.39
C SER A 75 -16.32 -1.92 6.73
N GLY A 76 -15.27 -1.11 6.69
CA GLY A 76 -14.76 -0.35 7.82
C GLY A 76 -13.71 0.66 7.41
N THR A 77 -13.32 1.52 8.34
CA THR A 77 -12.39 2.62 8.12
C THR A 77 -10.95 2.27 8.49
N ILE A 78 -10.01 2.92 7.81
CA ILE A 78 -8.61 3.08 8.18
C ILE A 78 -8.47 4.43 8.91
N PRO A 79 -7.70 4.53 10.02
CA PRO A 79 -6.89 3.48 10.65
C PRO A 79 -7.59 2.72 11.79
N ASP A 80 -8.89 2.93 11.98
CA ASP A 80 -9.62 2.43 13.17
C ASP A 80 -9.84 0.91 13.13
N SER A 81 -10.70 0.45 12.23
CA SER A 81 -11.08 -0.96 12.12
C SER A 81 -10.08 -1.77 11.29
N TYR A 82 -9.51 -1.14 10.27
CA TYR A 82 -8.46 -1.70 9.43
C TYR A 82 -7.19 -0.87 9.57
N LYS A 83 -6.04 -1.50 9.37
CA LYS A 83 -4.76 -0.79 9.26
C LYS A 83 -4.05 -1.21 7.99
N LEU A 84 -3.60 -0.24 7.20
CA LEU A 84 -2.80 -0.50 6.02
C LEU A 84 -1.41 0.07 6.22
N TYR A 85 -0.39 -0.75 5.96
CA TYR A 85 1.00 -0.34 5.99
C TYR A 85 1.59 -0.46 4.59
N TYR A 86 2.21 0.61 4.11
CA TYR A 86 3.13 0.57 2.97
C TYR A 86 4.56 0.47 3.48
N ARG A 87 5.32 -0.50 2.97
CA ARG A 87 6.71 -0.73 3.35
C ARG A 87 7.59 -0.79 2.11
N THR A 88 8.79 -0.23 2.24
CA THR A 88 9.88 -0.43 1.28
C THR A 88 11.02 -1.16 1.95
N PHE A 89 11.82 -1.86 1.15
CA PHE A 89 12.89 -2.74 1.59
C PHE A 89 14.20 -2.45 0.86
N ASP A 90 15.33 -2.86 1.42
CA ASP A 90 16.64 -2.81 0.75
C ASP A 90 16.76 -3.87 -0.36
N GLN A 91 16.08 -5.01 -0.20
CA GLN A 91 15.96 -6.11 -1.16
C GLN A 91 14.50 -6.58 -1.25
N ALA A 92 14.16 -7.32 -2.31
CA ALA A 92 12.80 -7.81 -2.49
C ALA A 92 12.40 -8.80 -1.38
N PRO A 93 11.26 -8.59 -0.68
CA PRO A 93 10.77 -9.55 0.28
C PRO A 93 10.15 -10.79 -0.40
N THR A 94 9.89 -11.81 0.41
CA THR A 94 9.23 -13.06 -0.01
C THR A 94 8.04 -13.35 0.90
N THR A 95 7.16 -14.27 0.51
CA THR A 95 6.09 -14.78 1.41
C THR A 95 6.65 -15.28 2.75
N SER A 96 7.79 -15.98 2.73
CA SER A 96 8.44 -16.46 3.97
C SER A 96 8.90 -15.33 4.90
N TYR A 97 9.19 -14.13 4.37
CA TYR A 97 9.52 -12.98 5.21
C TYR A 97 8.34 -12.55 6.08
N PHE A 98 7.13 -12.50 5.49
CA PHE A 98 5.92 -12.09 6.21
C PHE A 98 5.39 -13.18 7.15
N CYS A 99 5.74 -14.43 6.91
CA CYS A 99 5.17 -15.59 7.57
C CYS A 99 6.13 -16.34 8.48
N ALA A 100 7.30 -15.77 8.76
CA ALA A 100 8.22 -16.33 9.73
C ALA A 100 7.69 -16.16 11.16
N ASP A 101 7.87 -17.18 12.01
CA ASP A 101 7.53 -17.12 13.44
C ASP A 101 8.29 -16.00 14.18
N PHE A 102 9.50 -15.70 13.70
CA PHE A 102 10.33 -14.60 14.16
C PHE A 102 10.65 -13.67 12.98
N PRO A 103 10.49 -12.34 13.14
CA PRO A 103 10.83 -11.38 12.08
C PRO A 103 12.27 -11.58 11.58
N PRO A 104 12.47 -11.86 10.29
CA PRO A 104 13.80 -12.01 9.73
C PRO A 104 14.58 -10.70 9.77
N ALA A 105 15.90 -10.77 9.92
CA ALA A 105 16.78 -9.60 9.85
C ALA A 105 16.95 -9.05 8.42
N SER A 106 16.61 -9.83 7.39
CA SER A 106 16.68 -9.46 5.98
C SER A 106 15.42 -9.95 5.22
N PRO A 107 14.91 -9.17 4.24
CA PRO A 107 15.34 -7.80 3.91
C PRO A 107 15.05 -6.78 5.03
N ILE A 108 15.83 -5.69 5.04
CA ILE A 108 15.70 -4.59 5.97
C ILE A 108 14.61 -3.64 5.48
N VAL A 109 13.69 -3.28 6.37
CA VAL A 109 12.67 -2.25 6.10
C VAL A 109 13.36 -0.88 6.03
N THR A 110 13.30 -0.21 4.88
CA THR A 110 13.87 1.13 4.66
C THR A 110 12.86 2.24 4.95
N THR A 111 11.58 2.00 4.66
CA THR A 111 10.47 2.91 4.99
C THR A 111 9.24 2.12 5.43
N GLN A 112 8.49 2.69 6.38
CA GLN A 112 7.16 2.24 6.74
C GLN A 112 6.25 3.46 6.86
N ILE A 113 5.09 3.42 6.20
CA ILE A 113 4.03 4.42 6.27
C ILE A 113 2.75 3.68 6.69
N GLU A 114 2.06 4.20 7.72
CA GLU A 114 0.70 3.77 8.08
C GLU A 114 -0.29 4.69 7.36
N ALA A 115 -1.26 4.09 6.67
CA ALA A 115 -2.33 4.86 6.02
C ALA A 115 -3.16 5.59 7.09
N THR A 116 -3.53 6.83 6.78
CA THR A 116 -4.24 7.72 7.72
C THR A 116 -5.73 7.86 7.39
N GLY A 117 -6.17 7.28 6.28
CA GLY A 117 -7.56 7.34 5.84
C GLY A 117 -7.87 6.34 4.74
N GLY A 118 -9.15 6.05 4.59
CA GLY A 118 -9.72 5.19 3.56
C GLY A 118 -10.85 4.32 4.11
N THR A 119 -11.74 3.89 3.23
CA THR A 119 -12.81 2.94 3.55
C THR A 119 -12.53 1.61 2.87
N VAL A 120 -12.24 0.59 3.66
CA VAL A 120 -12.08 -0.79 3.19
C VAL A 120 -13.46 -1.40 2.99
N SER A 121 -13.66 -2.05 1.85
CA SER A 121 -14.81 -2.92 1.59
C SER A 121 -14.33 -4.28 1.12
N ILE A 122 -14.93 -5.34 1.66
CA ILE A 122 -14.66 -6.72 1.29
C ILE A 122 -15.97 -7.31 0.78
N THR A 123 -16.00 -7.63 -0.51
CA THR A 123 -17.14 -8.31 -1.16
C THR A 123 -16.80 -9.79 -1.34
N THR A 124 -17.51 -10.67 -0.65
CA THR A 124 -17.37 -12.11 -0.79
C THR A 124 -18.36 -12.66 -1.82
N ARG A 125 -17.89 -13.50 -2.73
CA ARG A 125 -18.71 -14.26 -3.69
C ARG A 125 -18.37 -15.73 -3.68
N ALA A 126 -19.37 -16.58 -3.84
CA ALA A 126 -19.16 -18.01 -4.04
C ALA A 126 -18.79 -18.27 -5.52
N ILE A 127 -17.76 -19.09 -5.75
CA ILE A 127 -17.35 -19.50 -7.09
C ILE A 127 -17.68 -20.96 -7.29
N TYR A 128 -18.43 -21.25 -8.35
CA TYR A 128 -18.90 -22.58 -8.70
C TYR A 128 -18.22 -23.09 -9.96
N ASP A 129 -18.05 -24.41 -10.04
CA ASP A 129 -17.72 -25.09 -11.27
C ASP A 129 -18.89 -24.98 -12.24
N GLU A 130 -18.63 -24.50 -13.46
CA GLU A 130 -19.69 -24.18 -14.43
C GLU A 130 -20.45 -25.43 -14.91
N ASN A 131 -19.82 -26.61 -14.89
CA ASN A 131 -20.42 -27.84 -15.42
C ASN A 131 -21.15 -28.63 -14.33
N THR A 132 -20.55 -28.73 -13.14
CA THR A 132 -21.04 -29.56 -12.05
C THR A 132 -21.87 -28.78 -11.03
N HIS A 133 -21.86 -27.44 -11.09
CA HIS A 133 -22.44 -26.52 -10.10
C HIS A 133 -21.94 -26.78 -8.67
N THR A 134 -20.77 -27.39 -8.54
CA THR A 134 -20.13 -27.61 -7.24
C THR A 134 -19.42 -26.35 -6.77
N LEU A 135 -19.54 -26.03 -5.49
CA LEU A 135 -18.83 -24.90 -4.89
C LEU A 135 -17.32 -25.19 -4.86
N LEU A 136 -16.53 -24.36 -5.53
CA LEU A 136 -15.07 -24.48 -5.62
C LEU A 136 -14.36 -23.72 -4.50
N ARG A 137 -14.73 -22.46 -4.29
CA ARG A 137 -14.07 -21.52 -3.36
C ARG A 137 -14.93 -20.29 -3.09
N TYR A 138 -14.46 -19.43 -2.20
CA TYR A 138 -14.94 -18.06 -2.07
C TYR A 138 -13.86 -17.06 -2.51
N ASP A 139 -14.29 -16.03 -3.24
CA ASP A 139 -13.44 -14.90 -3.63
C ASP A 139 -13.83 -13.68 -2.77
N HIS A 140 -12.86 -13.13 -2.03
CA HIS A 140 -12.99 -11.94 -1.20
C HIS A 140 -12.30 -10.75 -1.88
N LEU A 141 -13.08 -9.94 -2.59
CA LEU A 141 -12.57 -8.77 -3.30
C LEU A 141 -12.46 -7.57 -2.36
N ILE A 142 -11.24 -7.09 -2.17
CA ILE A 142 -10.89 -6.02 -1.23
C ILE A 142 -10.62 -4.73 -2.01
N ARG A 143 -11.43 -3.70 -1.74
CA ARG A 143 -11.26 -2.34 -2.26
C ARG A 143 -11.08 -1.35 -1.13
N ILE A 144 -10.29 -0.31 -1.38
CA ILE A 144 -10.06 0.79 -0.45
C ILE A 144 -10.42 2.08 -1.19
N ASN A 145 -11.53 2.68 -0.81
CA ASN A 145 -11.94 3.98 -1.34
C ASN A 145 -11.27 5.10 -0.55
N ASP A 146 -10.85 6.15 -1.25
CA ASP A 146 -10.22 7.33 -0.66
C ASP A 146 -9.02 7.01 0.24
N LEU A 147 -8.16 6.09 -0.20
CA LEU A 147 -6.93 5.71 0.51
C LEU A 147 -6.03 6.93 0.67
N VAL A 148 -5.55 7.19 1.89
CA VAL A 148 -4.62 8.29 2.18
C VAL A 148 -3.32 7.76 2.78
N LEU A 149 -2.21 8.04 2.09
CA LEU A 149 -0.85 7.79 2.58
C LEU A 149 -0.07 9.11 2.59
N ILE A 150 0.69 9.34 3.65
CA ILE A 150 1.50 10.56 3.82
C ILE A 150 2.95 10.12 4.06
N ASN A 151 3.85 10.51 3.15
CA ASN A 151 5.27 10.18 3.29
C ASN A 151 5.96 11.09 4.33
N ARG A 152 7.25 10.84 4.59
CA ARG A 152 8.02 11.60 5.60
C ARG A 152 8.19 13.08 5.24
N GLN A 153 8.08 13.43 3.97
CA GLN A 153 8.14 14.80 3.46
C GLN A 153 6.79 15.53 3.56
N GLY A 154 5.72 14.84 3.98
CA GLY A 154 4.37 15.38 4.04
C GLY A 154 3.61 15.27 2.73
N ASN A 155 4.18 14.62 1.71
CA ASN A 155 3.50 14.41 0.43
C ASN A 155 2.36 13.42 0.64
N LYS A 156 1.17 13.81 0.17
CA LYS A 156 -0.06 13.03 0.29
C LYS A 156 -0.33 12.30 -1.02
N VAL A 157 -0.39 10.98 -0.95
CA VAL A 157 -0.92 10.13 -2.01
C VAL A 157 -2.37 9.82 -1.67
N VAL A 158 -3.28 10.12 -2.60
CA VAL A 158 -4.70 9.79 -2.48
C VAL A 158 -5.10 8.94 -3.68
N ASP A 159 -5.65 7.77 -3.39
CA ASP A 159 -6.27 6.92 -4.41
C ASP A 159 -7.76 6.75 -4.09
N SER A 160 -8.61 7.26 -4.98
CA SER A 160 -10.07 7.21 -4.82
C SER A 160 -10.66 5.80 -4.89
N ASN A 161 -10.01 4.86 -5.58
CA ASN A 161 -10.54 3.51 -5.81
C ASN A 161 -9.40 2.50 -5.92
N PHE A 162 -8.66 2.34 -4.84
CA PHE A 162 -7.55 1.42 -4.78
C PHE A 162 -8.05 -0.03 -4.68
N ILE A 163 -7.66 -0.87 -5.63
CA ILE A 163 -7.94 -2.31 -5.58
C ILE A 163 -6.76 -3.00 -4.89
N PHE A 164 -6.96 -3.41 -3.64
CA PHE A 164 -5.95 -4.19 -2.92
C PHE A 164 -5.78 -5.56 -3.60
N GLY A 165 -6.89 -6.21 -3.94
CA GLY A 165 -6.92 -7.44 -4.73
C GLY A 165 -7.99 -8.42 -4.24
N THR A 166 -7.90 -9.66 -4.68
CA THR A 166 -8.83 -10.74 -4.29
C THR A 166 -8.09 -11.78 -3.46
N TYR A 167 -8.57 -12.04 -2.24
CA TYR A 167 -8.13 -13.17 -1.42
C TYR A 167 -9.07 -14.36 -1.62
N GLN A 168 -8.51 -15.56 -1.76
CA GLN A 168 -9.28 -16.78 -2.01
C GLN A 168 -9.27 -17.67 -0.78
N THR A 169 -10.41 -18.27 -0.45
CA THR A 169 -10.55 -19.28 0.61
C THR A 169 -11.20 -20.55 0.08
N ARG A 170 -10.84 -21.70 0.65
CA ARG A 170 -11.44 -22.99 0.29
C ARG A 170 -12.76 -23.17 1.02
N LYS A 171 -13.61 -24.04 0.48
CA LYS A 171 -14.88 -24.47 1.09
C LYS A 171 -14.71 -24.90 2.54
#